data_AF-A0A432RR35-F1
#
_entry.id   AF-A0A432RR35-F1
#
_cell.length_a   1.000
_cell.length_b   1.000
_cell.length_c   1.000
_cell.angle_alpha   90.00
_cell.angle_beta   90.00
_cell.angle_gamma   90.00
#
_symmetry.space_group_name_H-M   'P 1'
#
loop_
_entity.id
_entity.type
_entity.pdbx_description
1 polymer ?
#
loop_
_entity_poly.entity_id
_entity_poly.type
_entity_poly.pdbx_seq_one_letter_code
_entity_poly.pdbx_strand_id
1 'polypeptide(L)'
;MQIAIRADASLDIGSGHIMRCLALAEILKSQGHLVIFYCQTLPGNLITRIHERGFTTRGIDTPVSDENLLTGYDSWLTRTQSEDASVFCDQAKDIELVVVDHYALDQNWERQIQQQLSVPVLAIDDLKRLHSANIILDQTLGRSQSEYDAQGVVLLCGSQYALLSQAFANAREHAYDRVLSNKPIRILMSFGGVDQHNMTGSALNSLVRSQDLEITVLLPPYAPHYHEIKSLADSLANVTHIPFSDQIDALMLSHDMAIGAPGTTSWERACLGLPSIIIPIAENQLDVCEQLCRHNIALMLKGEDIDRLPEAVMQLADDWQGFHKRGIAICDGLGGYRVAAEINQLEAVSQGMDSYHLAHAQPQDAQRIYQWQCHPKTRQHALNPDIPDWSTHEAWFQRKLAQADAYFYLIKDSHEALGAVRLDRLHPFHYLVSIYVSPDHYRKGVASTGLSLLDLIHPHIHIHATVLLDNLASHALFTKAGYDKIDSEHYVRPPINGAQL
;
A
#
# COMPACT_ATOMS: atom_id res chain seq x y z
N MET A 1 21.50 4.17 1.46
CA MET A 1 21.05 5.46 2.02
C MET A 1 20.76 5.41 3.52
N GLN A 2 21.03 6.51 4.23
CA GLN A 2 20.46 6.83 5.53
C GLN A 2 19.22 7.73 5.37
N ILE A 3 18.07 7.25 5.83
CA ILE A 3 16.75 7.83 5.60
C ILE A 3 16.15 8.29 6.93
N ALA A 4 15.74 9.55 7.00
CA ALA A 4 15.02 10.11 8.14
C ALA A 4 13.51 10.07 7.88
N ILE A 5 12.73 9.60 8.84
CA ILE A 5 11.26 9.66 8.81
C ILE A 5 10.78 10.62 9.90
N ARG A 6 10.14 11.73 9.51
CA ARG A 6 9.46 12.67 10.41
C ARG A 6 7.97 12.36 10.42
N ALA A 7 7.50 11.74 11.51
CA ALA A 7 6.10 11.39 11.71
C ALA A 7 5.82 11.27 13.21
N ASP A 8 4.58 11.53 13.63
CA ASP A 8 4.15 11.44 15.03
C ASP A 8 2.93 10.52 15.18
N ALA A 9 2.73 10.04 16.41
CA ALA A 9 1.49 9.43 16.87
C ALA A 9 1.17 9.97 18.25
N SER A 10 -0.12 10.10 18.56
CA SER A 10 -0.61 10.51 19.88
C SER A 10 -2.08 10.07 20.03
N LEU A 11 -2.68 10.35 21.19
CA LEU A 11 -4.12 10.18 21.39
C LEU A 11 -4.96 11.06 20.43
N ASP A 12 -4.44 12.19 19.96
CA ASP A 12 -5.16 13.10 19.05
C ASP A 12 -4.82 12.84 17.57
N ILE A 13 -3.58 12.47 17.27
CA ILE A 13 -3.09 12.17 15.91
C ILE A 13 -3.53 10.77 15.48
N GLY A 14 -3.66 9.85 16.44
CA GLY A 14 -3.84 8.43 16.18
C GLY A 14 -2.55 7.73 15.73
N SER A 15 -2.67 6.48 15.29
CA SER A 15 -1.53 5.61 14.95
C SER A 15 -1.16 5.57 13.46
N GLY A 16 -2.01 6.11 12.58
CA GLY A 16 -1.96 5.88 11.14
C GLY A 16 -0.62 6.24 10.49
N HIS A 17 -0.09 7.44 10.80
CA HIS A 17 1.17 7.95 10.25
C HIS A 17 2.35 7.02 10.59
N ILE A 18 2.54 6.71 11.88
CA ILE A 18 3.62 5.81 12.31
C ILE A 18 3.48 4.41 11.69
N MET A 19 2.27 3.84 11.65
CA MET A 19 2.07 2.49 11.12
C MET A 19 2.38 2.39 9.63
N ARG A 20 1.97 3.38 8.81
CA ARG A 20 2.28 3.37 7.37
C ARG A 20 3.74 3.70 7.08
N CYS A 21 4.36 4.57 7.87
CA CYS A 21 5.80 4.79 7.83
C CYS A 21 6.61 3.55 8.24
N LEU A 22 6.18 2.78 9.23
CA LEU A 22 6.82 1.52 9.61
C LEU A 22 6.77 0.50 8.48
N ALA A 23 5.65 0.38 7.77
CA ALA A 23 5.53 -0.49 6.61
C ALA A 23 6.56 -0.17 5.51
N LEU A 24 6.74 1.12 5.19
CA LEU A 24 7.78 1.56 4.24
C LEU A 24 9.19 1.32 4.80
N ALA A 25 9.42 1.63 6.08
CA ALA A 25 10.71 1.49 6.74
C ALA A 25 11.21 0.04 6.76
N GLU A 26 10.31 -0.94 6.95
CA GLU A 26 10.65 -2.37 6.92
C GLU A 26 11.14 -2.81 5.54
N ILE A 27 10.49 -2.32 4.48
CA ILE A 27 10.90 -2.61 3.10
C ILE A 27 12.27 -1.98 2.83
N LEU A 28 12.46 -0.70 3.16
CA LEU A 28 13.74 0.00 2.98
C LEU A 28 14.88 -0.67 3.78
N LYS A 29 14.61 -1.08 5.02
CA LYS A 29 15.58 -1.83 5.83
C LYS A 29 15.94 -3.17 5.20
N SER A 30 14.98 -3.89 4.64
CA SER A 30 15.24 -5.17 3.95
C SER A 30 16.11 -5.00 2.68
N GLN A 31 16.07 -3.81 2.07
CA GLN A 31 16.92 -3.41 0.93
C GLN A 31 18.28 -2.83 1.36
N GLY A 32 18.59 -2.82 2.67
CA GLY A 32 19.89 -2.38 3.18
C GLY A 32 19.98 -0.90 3.55
N HIS A 33 18.87 -0.14 3.51
CA HIS A 33 18.85 1.25 3.98
C HIS A 33 18.85 1.32 5.51
N LEU A 34 19.47 2.37 6.05
CA LEU A 34 19.38 2.71 7.47
C LEU A 34 18.23 3.70 7.67
N VAL A 35 17.23 3.34 8.46
CA VAL A 35 16.06 4.19 8.70
C VAL A 35 16.02 4.67 10.16
N ILE A 36 15.84 5.98 10.36
CA ILE A 36 15.76 6.62 11.68
C ILE A 36 14.47 7.45 11.75
N PHE A 37 13.69 7.24 12.79
CA PHE A 37 12.46 8.01 13.05
C PHE A 37 12.75 9.24 13.91
N TYR A 38 12.10 10.35 13.58
CA TYR A 38 12.12 11.61 14.33
C TYR A 38 10.70 11.89 14.80
N CYS A 39 10.48 11.72 16.11
CA CYS A 39 9.17 11.73 16.72
C CYS A 39 9.15 12.63 17.96
N GLN A 40 8.00 13.23 18.22
CA GLN A 40 7.68 13.87 19.49
C GLN A 40 7.17 12.83 20.50
N THR A 41 7.52 13.02 21.76
CA THR A 41 7.07 12.25 22.91
C THR A 41 5.74 12.81 23.41
N LEU A 42 4.69 12.57 22.64
CA LEU A 42 3.31 12.94 22.97
C LEU A 42 2.59 11.83 23.76
N PRO A 43 1.57 12.13 24.57
CA PRO A 43 0.72 11.09 25.17
C PRO A 43 0.11 10.18 24.08
N GLY A 44 0.28 8.86 24.23
CA GLY A 44 -0.16 7.87 23.24
C GLY A 44 0.78 7.69 22.04
N ASN A 45 2.02 8.19 22.12
CA ASN A 45 3.02 7.95 21.07
C ASN A 45 3.34 6.46 20.87
N LEU A 46 3.93 6.17 19.72
CA LEU A 46 4.31 4.81 19.31
C LEU A 46 5.84 4.62 19.25
N ILE A 47 6.62 5.36 20.04
CA ILE A 47 8.10 5.25 20.05
C ILE A 47 8.54 3.83 20.45
N THR A 48 7.94 3.26 21.50
CA THR A 48 8.23 1.88 21.93
C THR A 48 7.99 0.89 20.80
N ARG A 49 6.89 1.06 20.05
CA ARG A 49 6.55 0.21 18.92
C ARG A 49 7.58 0.30 17.79
N ILE A 50 8.10 1.50 17.51
CA ILE A 50 9.16 1.70 16.52
C ILE A 50 10.43 0.92 16.93
N HIS A 51 10.78 0.93 18.23
CA HIS A 51 11.91 0.16 18.75
C HIS A 51 11.68 -1.35 18.68
N GLU A 52 10.48 -1.83 18.99
CA GLU A 52 10.10 -3.25 18.88
C GLU A 52 10.23 -3.77 17.44
N ARG A 53 9.96 -2.92 16.43
CA ARG A 53 10.20 -3.22 15.00
C ARG A 53 11.68 -3.10 14.60
N GLY A 54 12.56 -2.78 15.55
CA GLY A 54 14.01 -2.73 15.35
C GLY A 54 14.50 -1.48 14.62
N PHE A 55 13.80 -0.35 14.78
CA PHE A 55 14.23 0.96 14.30
C PHE A 55 14.69 1.85 15.44
N THR A 56 15.55 2.81 15.12
CA THR A 56 16.00 3.83 16.09
C THR A 56 15.11 5.06 16.01
N THR A 57 14.85 5.71 17.13
CA THR A 57 14.18 7.00 17.18
C THR A 57 15.11 8.10 17.71
N ARG A 58 14.85 9.34 17.29
CA ARG A 58 15.39 10.57 17.85
C ARG A 58 14.22 11.44 18.31
N GLY A 59 14.24 11.80 19.59
CA GLY A 59 13.24 12.68 20.17
C GLY A 59 13.48 14.11 19.69
N ILE A 60 12.45 14.73 19.11
CA ILE A 60 12.45 16.15 18.74
C ILE A 60 11.74 16.97 19.82
N ASP A 61 11.90 16.59 21.09
CA ASP A 61 11.10 17.08 22.22
C ASP A 61 11.48 18.46 22.77
N THR A 62 12.16 19.30 21.98
CA THR A 62 12.51 20.65 22.42
C THR A 62 11.25 21.51 22.47
N PRO A 63 10.72 21.90 23.65
CA PRO A 63 9.61 22.84 23.69
C PRO A 63 10.17 24.24 23.28
N VAL A 64 9.46 25.17 22.66
CA VAL A 64 8.34 25.97 23.21
C VAL A 64 7.91 26.98 22.12
N SER A 65 6.61 27.18 21.94
CA SER A 65 5.97 28.50 21.74
C SER A 65 4.59 28.46 22.41
N ASP A 66 3.95 29.61 22.66
CA ASP A 66 2.65 29.69 23.37
C ASP A 66 1.60 28.80 22.66
N GLU A 67 1.31 27.60 23.22
CA GLU A 67 0.41 26.58 22.63
C GLU A 67 -0.94 27.19 22.18
N ASN A 68 -1.34 28.28 22.86
CA ASN A 68 -2.56 29.04 22.64
C ASN A 68 -2.70 29.71 21.25
N LEU A 69 -1.68 29.68 20.39
CA LEU A 69 -1.72 30.30 19.06
C LEU A 69 -1.91 29.30 17.90
N LEU A 70 -1.73 27.99 18.12
CA LEU A 70 -1.86 26.98 17.08
C LEU A 70 -3.30 26.46 16.99
N THR A 71 -3.79 26.23 15.77
CA THR A 71 -5.18 25.76 15.53
C THR A 71 -5.20 24.68 14.45
N GLY A 72 -6.26 23.87 14.42
CA GLY A 72 -6.36 22.77 13.47
C GLY A 72 -5.21 21.77 13.62
N TYR A 73 -4.68 21.28 12.50
CA TYR A 73 -3.57 20.31 12.51
C TYR A 73 -2.28 20.89 13.08
N ASP A 74 -2.03 22.20 13.00
CA ASP A 74 -0.81 22.82 13.54
C ASP A 74 -0.66 22.61 15.05
N SER A 75 -1.79 22.48 15.77
CA SER A 75 -1.79 22.18 17.20
C SER A 75 -1.10 20.85 17.54
N TRP A 76 -0.91 19.95 16.57
CA TRP A 76 -0.22 18.67 16.76
C TRP A 76 1.30 18.81 16.92
N LEU A 77 1.92 19.92 16.50
CA LEU A 77 3.38 20.10 16.55
C LEU A 77 3.92 20.64 17.89
N THR A 78 3.07 21.11 18.80
CA THR A 78 3.45 21.83 20.04
C THR A 78 4.36 23.07 19.84
N ARG A 79 4.65 23.43 18.58
CA ARG A 79 5.54 24.52 18.14
C ARG A 79 5.26 24.88 16.67
N THR A 80 5.90 25.92 16.16
CA THR A 80 5.76 26.30 14.73
C THR A 80 6.53 25.34 13.81
N GLN A 81 6.11 25.24 12.54
CA GLN A 81 6.82 24.45 11.52
C GLN A 81 8.30 24.84 11.39
N SER A 82 8.63 26.13 11.50
CA SER A 82 10.01 26.62 11.39
C SER A 82 10.90 26.15 12.56
N GLU A 83 10.33 26.10 13.76
CA GLU A 83 10.99 25.57 14.96
C GLU A 83 11.18 24.05 14.86
N ASP A 84 10.15 23.32 14.41
CA ASP A 84 10.24 21.87 14.15
C ASP A 84 11.34 21.55 13.13
N ALA A 85 11.36 22.25 11.99
CA ALA A 85 12.39 22.10 10.96
C ALA A 85 13.80 22.39 11.50
N SER A 86 13.97 23.44 12.30
CA SER A 86 15.28 23.78 12.89
C SER A 86 15.77 22.69 13.84
N VAL A 87 14.91 22.21 14.74
CA VAL A 87 15.23 21.11 15.66
C VAL A 87 15.53 19.82 14.90
N PHE A 88 14.77 19.53 13.86
CA PHE A 88 15.01 18.37 13.00
C PHE A 88 16.39 18.46 12.33
N CYS A 89 16.71 19.58 11.67
CA CYS A 89 17.98 19.78 10.97
C CYS A 89 19.20 19.69 11.90
N ASP A 90 19.10 20.20 13.13
CA ASP A 90 20.19 20.12 14.12
C ASP A 90 20.55 18.68 14.50
N GLN A 91 19.55 17.79 14.47
CA GLN A 91 19.70 16.37 14.84
C GLN A 91 19.95 15.46 13.63
N ALA A 92 19.40 15.80 12.46
CA ALA A 92 19.40 15.01 11.24
C ALA A 92 20.75 15.09 10.50
N LYS A 93 21.76 14.40 11.04
CA LYS A 93 23.10 14.31 10.45
C LYS A 93 23.21 13.15 9.47
N ASP A 94 23.98 13.36 8.40
CA ASP A 94 24.30 12.36 7.38
C ASP A 94 23.07 11.71 6.73
N ILE A 95 21.96 12.47 6.67
CA ILE A 95 20.72 12.02 6.01
C ILE A 95 20.86 12.21 4.49
N GLU A 96 20.34 11.26 3.72
CA GLU A 96 20.33 11.28 2.26
C GLU A 96 18.91 11.40 1.68
N LEU A 97 17.88 11.15 2.50
CA LEU A 97 16.46 11.31 2.16
C LEU A 97 15.65 11.61 3.41
N VAL A 98 14.71 12.55 3.32
CA VAL A 98 13.71 12.80 4.36
C VAL A 98 12.34 12.36 3.86
N VAL A 99 11.68 11.49 4.63
CA VAL A 99 10.27 11.16 4.46
C VAL A 99 9.48 11.91 5.53
N VAL A 100 8.47 12.67 5.13
CA VAL A 100 7.60 13.40 6.06
C VAL A 100 6.16 12.94 5.93
N ASP A 101 5.54 12.66 7.07
CA ASP A 101 4.14 12.23 7.16
C ASP A 101 3.47 12.87 8.38
N HIS A 102 3.04 14.11 8.19
CA HIS A 102 2.42 14.91 9.24
C HIS A 102 1.55 16.03 8.65
N TYR A 103 0.30 16.16 9.11
CA TYR A 103 -0.64 17.14 8.54
C TYR A 103 -0.28 18.60 8.79
N ALA A 104 0.44 18.87 9.86
CA ALA A 104 0.95 20.21 10.17
C ALA A 104 2.24 20.59 9.43
N LEU A 105 2.91 19.65 8.75
CA LEU A 105 4.17 19.92 8.06
C LEU A 105 3.87 20.05 6.56
N ASP A 106 4.01 21.27 6.03
CA ASP A 106 3.68 21.62 4.65
C ASP A 106 4.91 22.05 3.84
N GLN A 107 4.68 22.56 2.62
CA GLN A 107 5.71 23.09 1.73
C GLN A 107 6.75 24.01 2.39
N ASN A 108 6.41 24.75 3.45
CA ASN A 108 7.32 25.66 4.14
C ASN A 108 8.35 24.90 4.96
N TRP A 109 7.91 23.88 5.71
CA TRP A 109 8.79 22.97 6.41
C TRP A 109 9.70 22.24 5.41
N GLU A 110 9.12 21.69 4.35
CA GLU A 110 9.83 20.92 3.32
C GLU A 110 10.91 21.77 2.62
N ARG A 111 10.58 23.02 2.27
CA ARG A 111 11.55 23.96 1.69
C ARG A 111 12.69 24.27 2.64
N GLN A 112 12.42 24.43 3.93
CA GLN A 112 13.46 24.67 4.93
C GLN A 112 14.39 23.48 5.08
N ILE A 113 13.86 22.25 5.09
CA ILE A 113 14.65 21.01 5.09
C ILE A 113 15.55 20.93 3.86
N GLN A 114 15.01 21.14 2.66
CA GLN A 114 15.79 21.12 1.42
C GLN A 114 16.90 22.19 1.43
N GLN A 115 16.62 23.40 1.93
CA GLN A 115 17.61 24.49 1.99
C GLN A 115 18.73 24.21 2.99
N GLN A 116 18.43 23.62 4.15
CA GLN A 116 19.42 23.44 5.22
C GLN A 116 20.21 22.13 5.07
N LEU A 117 19.57 21.05 4.64
CA LEU A 117 20.20 19.73 4.53
C LEU A 117 20.63 19.40 3.11
N SER A 118 20.09 20.06 2.07
CA SER A 118 20.35 19.75 0.66
C SER A 118 20.02 18.30 0.28
N VAL A 119 18.95 17.75 0.87
CA VAL A 119 18.48 16.37 0.66
C VAL A 119 17.12 16.36 -0.03
N PRO A 120 16.81 15.30 -0.81
CA PRO A 120 15.47 15.10 -1.32
C PRO A 120 14.45 14.87 -0.20
N VAL A 121 13.20 15.26 -0.46
CA VAL A 121 12.06 15.07 0.43
C VAL A 121 10.98 14.23 -0.26
N LEU A 122 10.47 13.22 0.43
CA LEU A 122 9.24 12.50 0.09
C LEU A 122 8.16 12.93 1.08
N ALA A 123 7.09 13.54 0.58
CA ALA A 123 5.93 13.92 1.38
C ALA A 123 4.79 12.92 1.21
N ILE A 124 4.22 12.43 2.31
CA ILE A 124 2.99 11.64 2.31
C ILE A 124 1.81 12.58 2.54
N ASP A 125 0.84 12.55 1.64
CA ASP A 125 -0.34 13.42 1.68
C ASP A 125 -1.60 12.64 1.32
N ASP A 126 -2.71 12.97 1.99
CA ASP A 126 -4.05 12.51 1.63
C ASP A 126 -5.06 13.68 1.68
N LEU A 127 -4.57 14.93 1.83
CA LEU A 127 -5.36 16.15 1.99
C LEU A 127 -5.31 17.11 0.78
N LYS A 128 -4.58 16.78 -0.30
CA LYS A 128 -4.34 17.67 -1.47
C LYS A 128 -3.62 18.97 -1.11
N ARG A 129 -2.61 18.89 -0.25
CA ARG A 129 -1.86 20.07 0.21
C ARG A 129 -0.82 20.50 -0.83
N LEU A 130 -0.31 21.72 -0.65
CA LEU A 130 0.84 22.21 -1.42
C LEU A 130 2.14 21.66 -0.80
N HIS A 131 3.05 21.23 -1.67
CA HIS A 131 4.32 20.60 -1.28
C HIS A 131 5.50 21.21 -2.04
N SER A 132 6.64 21.29 -1.36
CA SER A 132 7.99 21.54 -1.88
C SER A 132 8.81 20.26 -1.74
N ALA A 133 8.31 19.15 -2.28
CA ALA A 133 8.92 17.82 -2.18
C ALA A 133 9.44 17.32 -3.54
N ASN A 134 10.33 16.32 -3.53
CA ASN A 134 10.84 15.64 -4.73
C ASN A 134 9.93 14.48 -5.14
N ILE A 135 9.32 13.83 -4.16
CA ILE A 135 8.30 12.79 -4.34
C ILE A 135 7.08 13.17 -3.50
N ILE A 136 5.89 13.06 -4.08
CA ILE A 136 4.62 13.14 -3.34
C ILE A 136 3.94 11.78 -3.45
N LEU A 137 3.64 11.19 -2.30
CA LEU A 137 2.87 9.97 -2.18
C LEU A 137 1.47 10.30 -1.69
N ASP A 138 0.48 10.01 -2.52
CA ASP A 138 -0.92 10.04 -2.11
C ASP A 138 -1.59 8.71 -2.43
N GLN A 139 -1.80 7.94 -1.37
CA GLN A 139 -2.36 6.59 -1.45
C GLN A 139 -3.89 6.54 -1.55
N THR A 140 -4.55 7.69 -1.68
CA THR A 140 -6.02 7.76 -1.74
C THR A 140 -6.56 7.15 -3.03
N LEU A 141 -7.55 6.25 -2.93
CA LEU A 141 -8.22 5.67 -4.10
C LEU A 141 -8.74 6.76 -5.04
N GLY A 142 -8.47 6.61 -6.33
CA GLY A 142 -8.94 7.55 -7.35
C GLY A 142 -8.12 8.84 -7.46
N ARG A 143 -7.11 9.03 -6.61
CA ARG A 143 -6.21 10.19 -6.71
C ARG A 143 -5.45 10.19 -8.04
N SER A 144 -5.47 11.32 -8.72
CA SER A 144 -4.80 11.54 -10.00
C SER A 144 -3.61 12.48 -9.84
N GLN A 145 -2.56 12.24 -10.63
CA GLN A 145 -1.40 13.15 -10.73
C GLN A 145 -1.82 14.56 -11.16
N SER A 146 -2.90 14.71 -11.94
CA SER A 146 -3.41 16.01 -12.40
C SER A 146 -3.94 16.91 -11.27
N GLU A 147 -4.14 16.37 -10.07
CA GLU A 147 -4.63 17.12 -8.90
C GLU A 147 -3.50 17.84 -8.16
N TYR A 148 -2.24 17.56 -8.50
CA TYR A 148 -1.06 18.21 -7.94
C TYR A 148 -0.40 19.11 -8.99
N ASP A 149 -0.25 20.40 -8.66
CA ASP A 149 0.51 21.35 -9.49
C ASP A 149 2.00 21.27 -9.13
N ALA A 150 2.67 20.21 -9.60
CA ALA A 150 4.01 19.85 -9.17
C ALA A 150 4.91 19.48 -10.36
N GLN A 151 5.45 20.47 -11.05
CA GLN A 151 6.41 20.25 -12.14
C GLN A 151 7.74 19.70 -11.59
N GLY A 152 8.26 18.65 -12.23
CA GLY A 152 9.53 18.04 -11.84
C GLY A 152 9.48 17.21 -10.56
N VAL A 153 8.28 16.91 -10.05
CA VAL A 153 8.04 16.09 -8.87
C VAL A 153 7.55 14.70 -9.30
N VAL A 154 8.02 13.65 -8.64
CA VAL A 154 7.50 12.30 -8.85
C VAL A 154 6.19 12.14 -8.08
N LEU A 155 5.09 11.91 -8.79
CA LEU A 155 3.75 11.79 -8.22
C LEU A 155 3.30 10.32 -8.17
N LEU A 156 3.22 9.78 -6.95
CA LEU A 156 2.77 8.42 -6.66
C LEU A 156 1.34 8.47 -6.12
N CYS A 157 0.37 8.52 -7.04
CA CYS A 157 -1.04 8.70 -6.69
C CYS A 157 -1.85 7.41 -6.85
N GLY A 158 -2.72 7.11 -5.88
CA GLY A 158 -3.66 6.01 -5.89
C GLY A 158 -3.33 4.89 -4.90
N SER A 159 -4.35 4.07 -4.59
CA SER A 159 -4.27 2.96 -3.62
C SER A 159 -3.30 1.84 -4.03
N GLN A 160 -2.83 1.81 -5.27
CA GLN A 160 -1.73 0.94 -5.70
C GLN A 160 -0.38 1.33 -5.05
N TYR A 161 -0.28 2.51 -4.44
CA TYR A 161 0.88 2.94 -3.66
C TYR A 161 0.63 2.89 -2.15
N ALA A 162 -0.48 2.31 -1.70
CA ALA A 162 -0.79 2.20 -0.28
C ALA A 162 0.33 1.47 0.49
N LEU A 163 0.80 2.12 1.56
CA LEU A 163 1.85 1.59 2.41
C LEU A 163 1.24 0.61 3.42
N LEU A 164 1.21 -0.66 3.04
CA LEU A 164 0.75 -1.76 3.89
C LEU A 164 1.94 -2.60 4.38
N SER A 165 1.79 -3.21 5.55
CA SER A 165 2.76 -4.21 6.02
C SER A 165 2.90 -5.34 4.98
N GLN A 166 4.11 -5.86 4.82
CA GLN A 166 4.44 -6.90 3.85
C GLN A 166 3.58 -8.17 4.04
N ALA A 167 3.12 -8.42 5.28
CA ALA A 167 2.19 -9.50 5.60
C ALA A 167 0.89 -9.46 4.78
N PHE A 168 0.41 -8.26 4.38
CA PHE A 168 -0.81 -8.15 3.56
C PHE A 168 -0.63 -8.71 2.14
N ALA A 169 0.54 -8.52 1.52
CA ALA A 169 0.84 -9.12 0.22
C ALA A 169 0.83 -10.66 0.30
N ASN A 170 1.37 -11.22 1.38
CA ASN A 170 1.36 -12.67 1.64
C ASN A 170 -0.04 -13.20 1.95
N ALA A 171 -0.78 -12.52 2.82
CA ALA A 171 -2.15 -12.87 3.18
C ALA A 171 -3.09 -12.82 1.97
N ARG A 172 -2.87 -11.86 1.07
CA ARG A 172 -3.66 -11.70 -0.16
C ARG A 172 -3.68 -12.93 -1.06
N GLU A 173 -2.60 -13.72 -1.12
CA GLU A 173 -2.59 -14.95 -1.92
C GLU A 173 -3.66 -15.96 -1.49
N HIS A 174 -4.07 -15.92 -0.23
CA HIS A 174 -5.17 -16.72 0.32
C HIS A 174 -6.54 -16.04 0.19
N ALA A 175 -6.57 -14.75 -0.13
CA ALA A 175 -7.79 -13.97 -0.24
C ALA A 175 -8.56 -14.24 -1.54
N TYR A 176 -7.86 -14.50 -2.65
CA TYR A 176 -8.47 -14.62 -4.00
C TYR A 176 -9.64 -15.60 -4.10
N ASP A 177 -9.53 -16.73 -3.39
CA ASP A 177 -10.49 -17.84 -3.49
C ASP A 177 -11.48 -17.86 -2.30
N ARG A 178 -11.54 -16.77 -1.53
CA ARG A 178 -12.43 -16.68 -0.38
C ARG A 178 -13.89 -16.61 -0.80
N VAL A 179 -14.72 -17.19 0.06
CA VAL A 179 -16.18 -17.12 0.01
C VAL A 179 -16.71 -16.77 1.40
N LEU A 180 -17.89 -16.17 1.44
CA LEU A 180 -18.60 -15.92 2.69
C LEU A 180 -18.81 -17.23 3.46
N SER A 181 -18.47 -17.23 4.74
CA SER A 181 -18.75 -18.36 5.63
C SER A 181 -20.24 -18.60 5.77
N ASN A 182 -20.63 -19.86 5.98
CA ASN A 182 -21.95 -20.15 6.54
C ASN A 182 -22.06 -19.55 7.95
N LYS A 183 -23.28 -19.49 8.49
CA LYS A 183 -23.50 -18.95 9.83
C LYS A 183 -22.68 -19.69 10.91
N PRO A 184 -22.14 -18.98 11.93
CA PRO A 184 -22.25 -17.52 12.10
C PRO A 184 -21.36 -16.72 11.13
N ILE A 185 -21.84 -15.55 10.70
CA ILE A 185 -21.02 -14.59 9.93
C ILE A 185 -20.04 -13.93 10.90
N ARG A 186 -18.74 -13.98 10.58
CA ARG A 186 -17.69 -13.43 11.43
C ARG A 186 -17.42 -11.97 11.08
N ILE A 187 -17.57 -11.07 12.04
CA ILE A 187 -17.44 -9.63 11.87
C ILE A 187 -16.25 -9.12 12.69
N LEU A 188 -15.31 -8.45 12.04
CA LEU A 188 -14.26 -7.68 12.70
C LEU A 188 -14.71 -6.24 12.89
N MET A 189 -14.78 -5.76 14.12
CA MET A 189 -15.14 -4.38 14.47
C MET A 189 -13.91 -3.61 14.96
N SER A 190 -13.58 -2.51 14.27
CA SER A 190 -12.47 -1.62 14.63
C SER A 190 -12.69 -0.22 14.07
N PHE A 191 -12.79 0.78 14.95
CA PHE A 191 -12.98 2.19 14.58
C PHE A 191 -11.66 3.00 14.67
N GLY A 192 -10.53 2.32 14.61
CA GLY A 192 -9.21 2.92 14.80
C GLY A 192 -8.74 2.91 16.25
N GLY A 193 -7.55 3.46 16.50
CA GLY A 193 -6.85 3.27 17.77
C GLY A 193 -7.51 3.94 18.99
N VAL A 194 -8.26 5.02 18.81
CA VAL A 194 -8.72 5.85 19.95
C VAL A 194 -10.23 5.72 20.19
N ASP A 195 -11.05 5.65 19.14
CA ASP A 195 -12.52 5.59 19.21
C ASP A 195 -13.13 6.57 20.25
N GLN A 196 -12.78 7.84 20.14
CA GLN A 196 -13.12 8.87 21.13
C GLN A 196 -14.64 9.00 21.38
N HIS A 197 -15.45 8.75 20.36
CA HIS A 197 -16.91 8.90 20.37
C HIS A 197 -17.68 7.60 20.72
N ASN A 198 -16.99 6.52 21.12
CA ASN A 198 -17.60 5.22 21.45
C ASN A 198 -18.47 4.65 20.32
N MET A 199 -17.98 4.74 19.08
CA MET A 199 -18.68 4.15 17.94
C MET A 199 -18.66 2.62 18.01
N THR A 200 -17.61 2.03 18.60
CA THR A 200 -17.54 0.60 18.88
C THR A 200 -18.69 0.14 19.77
N GLY A 201 -18.95 0.81 20.90
CA GLY A 201 -20.05 0.45 21.79
C GLY A 201 -21.42 0.59 21.12
N SER A 202 -21.62 1.66 20.35
CA SER A 202 -22.86 1.90 19.61
C SER A 202 -23.11 0.82 18.55
N ALA A 203 -22.10 0.48 17.76
CA ALA A 203 -22.17 -0.58 16.75
C ALA A 203 -22.38 -1.96 17.38
N LEU A 204 -21.68 -2.25 18.48
CA LEU A 204 -21.83 -3.51 19.20
C LEU A 204 -23.27 -3.67 19.71
N ASN A 205 -23.82 -2.68 20.41
CA ASN A 205 -25.20 -2.67 20.92
C ASN A 205 -26.27 -2.88 19.84
N SER A 206 -26.02 -2.39 18.61
CA SER A 206 -26.91 -2.60 17.46
C SER A 206 -26.94 -4.07 17.00
N LEU A 207 -25.86 -4.83 17.23
CA LEU A 207 -25.68 -6.21 16.75
C LEU A 207 -25.81 -7.30 17.82
N VAL A 208 -25.72 -6.98 19.12
CA VAL A 208 -25.66 -7.98 20.21
C VAL A 208 -26.81 -8.98 20.27
N ARG A 209 -27.96 -8.67 19.64
CA ARG A 209 -29.15 -9.54 19.63
C ARG A 209 -29.10 -10.64 18.57
N SER A 210 -28.17 -10.56 17.61
CA SER A 210 -28.08 -11.54 16.54
C SER A 210 -27.24 -12.75 16.95
N GLN A 211 -27.85 -13.93 16.95
CA GLN A 211 -27.15 -15.20 17.21
C GLN A 211 -26.43 -15.75 15.97
N ASP A 212 -26.70 -15.17 14.80
CA ASP A 212 -26.11 -15.57 13.52
C ASP A 212 -24.78 -14.86 13.25
N LEU A 213 -24.27 -14.07 14.20
CA LEU A 213 -23.06 -13.28 14.09
C LEU A 213 -22.06 -13.69 15.17
N GLU A 214 -20.80 -13.73 14.79
CA GLU A 214 -19.66 -13.80 15.70
C GLU A 214 -18.86 -12.51 15.55
N ILE A 215 -18.68 -11.74 16.62
CA ILE A 215 -18.10 -10.40 16.55
C ILE A 215 -16.78 -10.37 17.29
N THR A 216 -15.72 -9.99 16.60
CA THR A 216 -14.44 -9.65 17.23
C THR A 216 -14.30 -8.15 17.30
N VAL A 217 -14.16 -7.61 18.50
CA VAL A 217 -13.89 -6.18 18.75
C VAL A 217 -12.39 -6.01 18.96
N LEU A 218 -11.74 -5.25 18.09
CA LEU A 218 -10.33 -4.86 18.23
C LEU A 218 -10.26 -3.42 18.74
N LEU A 219 -9.95 -3.26 20.03
CA LEU A 219 -9.88 -1.95 20.69
C LEU A 219 -8.76 -1.92 21.74
N PRO A 220 -7.80 -0.98 21.65
CA PRO A 220 -6.63 -0.99 22.51
C PRO A 220 -6.87 -0.45 23.92
N PRO A 221 -6.04 -0.83 24.91
CA PRO A 221 -6.22 -0.44 26.32
C PRO A 221 -6.22 1.05 26.61
N TYR A 222 -5.65 1.86 25.71
CA TYR A 222 -5.61 3.32 25.85
C TYR A 222 -6.86 4.02 25.30
N ALA A 223 -7.78 3.29 24.65
CA ALA A 223 -9.04 3.87 24.19
C ALA A 223 -9.92 4.28 25.40
N PRO A 224 -10.58 5.46 25.39
CA PRO A 224 -11.32 5.97 26.55
C PRO A 224 -12.41 5.03 27.06
N HIS A 225 -13.02 4.25 26.16
CA HIS A 225 -14.16 3.36 26.45
C HIS A 225 -13.77 1.89 26.58
N TYR A 226 -12.47 1.58 26.68
CA TYR A 226 -11.94 0.21 26.69
C TYR A 226 -12.59 -0.69 27.75
N HIS A 227 -12.64 -0.25 29.01
CA HIS A 227 -13.15 -1.07 30.11
C HIS A 227 -14.66 -1.36 29.98
N GLU A 228 -15.44 -0.38 29.52
CA GLU A 228 -16.88 -0.54 29.29
C GLU A 228 -17.14 -1.55 28.17
N ILE A 229 -16.47 -1.39 27.04
CA ILE A 229 -16.62 -2.28 25.87
C ILE A 229 -16.14 -3.69 26.19
N LYS A 230 -15.01 -3.84 26.90
CA LYS A 230 -14.53 -5.14 27.35
C LYS A 230 -15.55 -5.83 28.26
N SER A 231 -16.10 -5.10 29.25
CA SER A 231 -17.11 -5.67 30.16
C SER A 231 -18.38 -6.09 29.42
N LEU A 232 -18.81 -5.32 28.41
CA LEU A 232 -19.94 -5.67 27.56
C LEU A 232 -19.64 -6.93 26.74
N ALA A 233 -18.48 -7.00 26.09
CA ALA A 233 -18.06 -8.16 25.32
C ALA A 233 -17.97 -9.43 26.19
N ASP A 234 -17.37 -9.35 27.39
CA ASP A 234 -17.26 -10.47 28.33
C ASP A 234 -18.64 -11.02 28.77
N SER A 235 -19.71 -10.20 28.66
CA SER A 235 -21.09 -10.60 29.00
C SER A 235 -21.84 -11.29 27.85
N LEU A 236 -21.26 -11.37 26.65
CA LEU A 236 -21.91 -11.84 25.43
C LEU A 236 -21.17 -13.06 24.87
N ALA A 237 -21.89 -14.16 24.65
CA ALA A 237 -21.29 -15.43 24.25
C ALA A 237 -20.70 -15.44 22.83
N ASN A 238 -21.14 -14.53 21.95
CA ASN A 238 -20.74 -14.44 20.55
C ASN A 238 -19.84 -13.23 20.25
N VAL A 239 -19.26 -12.62 21.29
CA VAL A 239 -18.39 -11.45 21.16
C VAL A 239 -17.03 -11.74 21.80
N THR A 240 -15.96 -11.55 21.03
CA THR A 240 -14.59 -11.62 21.52
C THR A 240 -13.97 -10.24 21.51
N HIS A 241 -13.43 -9.79 22.64
CA HIS A 241 -12.67 -8.54 22.71
C HIS A 241 -11.17 -8.81 22.67
N ILE A 242 -10.46 -8.17 21.75
CA ILE A 242 -9.01 -8.27 21.59
C ILE A 242 -8.40 -6.87 21.80
N PRO A 243 -7.45 -6.71 22.75
CA PRO A 243 -6.81 -5.42 22.98
C PRO A 243 -5.86 -5.03 21.84
N PHE A 244 -5.21 -6.02 21.22
CA PHE A 244 -4.16 -5.78 20.26
C PHE A 244 -3.88 -7.05 19.44
N SER A 245 -3.45 -6.88 18.19
CA SER A 245 -2.95 -7.96 17.34
C SER A 245 -1.79 -7.47 16.48
N ASP A 246 -0.71 -8.24 16.47
CA ASP A 246 0.42 -8.07 15.55
C ASP A 246 0.16 -8.67 14.16
N GLN A 247 -0.88 -9.51 14.04
CA GLN A 247 -1.24 -10.24 12.83
C GLN A 247 -2.63 -9.78 12.35
N ILE A 248 -2.73 -8.49 12.01
CA ILE A 248 -4.00 -7.89 11.56
C ILE A 248 -4.45 -8.47 10.22
N ASP A 249 -3.51 -8.81 9.35
CA ASP A 249 -3.73 -9.50 8.08
C ASP A 249 -4.41 -10.87 8.30
N ALA A 250 -3.87 -11.71 9.19
CA ALA A 250 -4.46 -13.00 9.53
C ALA A 250 -5.81 -12.83 10.23
N LEU A 251 -5.92 -11.84 11.12
CA LEU A 251 -7.19 -11.52 11.78
C LEU A 251 -8.25 -11.16 10.72
N MET A 252 -7.97 -10.24 9.81
CA MET A 252 -8.89 -9.87 8.72
C MET A 252 -9.24 -11.03 7.79
N LEU A 253 -8.27 -11.90 7.46
CA LEU A 253 -8.53 -13.10 6.67
C LEU A 253 -9.51 -14.06 7.36
N SER A 254 -9.44 -14.15 8.69
CA SER A 254 -10.32 -15.01 9.48
C SER A 254 -11.75 -14.47 9.68
N HIS A 255 -12.07 -13.26 9.18
CA HIS A 255 -13.39 -12.64 9.32
C HIS A 255 -14.05 -12.46 7.96
N ASP A 256 -15.38 -12.58 7.91
CA ASP A 256 -16.16 -12.44 6.70
C ASP A 256 -16.44 -10.98 6.34
N MET A 257 -16.61 -10.12 7.34
CA MET A 257 -16.90 -8.69 7.13
C MET A 257 -16.15 -7.82 8.14
N ALA A 258 -16.01 -6.54 7.81
CA ALA A 258 -15.50 -5.55 8.75
C ALA A 258 -16.49 -4.40 8.98
N ILE A 259 -16.48 -3.84 10.19
CA ILE A 259 -17.20 -2.62 10.55
C ILE A 259 -16.19 -1.65 11.15
N GLY A 260 -16.10 -0.43 10.62
CA GLY A 260 -15.10 0.51 11.10
C GLY A 260 -15.06 1.86 10.41
N ALA A 261 -14.11 2.69 10.79
CA ALA A 261 -13.91 4.00 10.17
C ALA A 261 -13.26 3.89 8.76
N PRO A 262 -13.50 4.83 7.84
CA PRO A 262 -12.83 4.90 6.54
C PRO A 262 -11.45 5.57 6.63
N GLY A 263 -10.55 5.03 7.47
CA GLY A 263 -9.15 5.44 7.56
C GLY A 263 -8.21 4.62 6.67
N THR A 264 -6.91 4.61 6.99
CA THR A 264 -5.88 3.82 6.28
C THR A 264 -6.17 2.33 6.24
N THR A 265 -6.82 1.78 7.28
CA THR A 265 -7.30 0.38 7.33
C THR A 265 -8.29 0.01 6.23
N SER A 266 -8.84 0.99 5.51
CA SER A 266 -9.62 0.71 4.29
C SER A 266 -8.79 0.02 3.20
N TRP A 267 -7.51 0.37 3.09
CA TRP A 267 -6.60 -0.25 2.11
C TRP A 267 -6.21 -1.67 2.52
N GLU A 268 -6.02 -1.91 3.82
CA GLU A 268 -5.81 -3.25 4.40
C GLU A 268 -6.99 -4.18 4.09
N ARG A 269 -8.22 -3.71 4.35
CA ARG A 269 -9.46 -4.44 4.03
C ARG A 269 -9.59 -4.70 2.53
N ALA A 270 -9.33 -3.69 1.70
CA ALA A 270 -9.39 -3.83 0.25
C ALA A 270 -8.36 -4.85 -0.28
N CYS A 271 -7.13 -4.83 0.24
CA CYS A 271 -6.06 -5.77 -0.12
C CYS A 271 -6.47 -7.24 0.07
N LEU A 272 -7.23 -7.53 1.13
CA LEU A 272 -7.75 -8.87 1.42
C LEU A 272 -9.17 -9.12 0.89
N GLY A 273 -9.73 -8.15 0.17
CA GLY A 273 -11.11 -8.19 -0.29
C GLY A 273 -12.13 -8.36 0.82
N LEU A 274 -11.87 -7.83 2.01
CA LEU A 274 -12.78 -7.95 3.16
C LEU A 274 -13.93 -6.94 3.00
N PRO A 275 -15.16 -7.38 2.67
CA PRO A 275 -16.29 -6.46 2.52
C PRO A 275 -16.53 -5.72 3.83
N SER A 276 -16.90 -4.44 3.73
CA SER A 276 -17.00 -3.61 4.93
C SER A 276 -18.19 -2.67 4.96
N ILE A 277 -18.66 -2.41 6.17
CA ILE A 277 -19.52 -1.28 6.49
C ILE A 277 -18.61 -0.20 7.09
N ILE A 278 -18.62 0.98 6.50
CA ILE A 278 -17.82 2.12 6.94
C ILE A 278 -18.70 3.19 7.57
N ILE A 279 -18.23 3.76 8.67
CA ILE A 279 -18.89 4.86 9.37
C ILE A 279 -17.85 5.96 9.59
N PRO A 280 -17.88 7.06 8.81
CA PRO A 280 -16.98 8.19 9.01
C PRO A 280 -17.15 8.81 10.39
N ILE A 281 -16.04 9.07 11.08
CA ILE A 281 -16.00 9.67 12.41
C ILE A 281 -15.24 11.00 12.47
N ALA A 282 -14.62 11.40 11.34
CA ALA A 282 -13.87 12.66 11.21
C ALA A 282 -13.95 13.20 9.77
N GLU A 283 -13.80 14.52 9.61
CA GLU A 283 -13.91 15.19 8.30
C GLU A 283 -12.87 14.72 7.28
N ASN A 284 -11.65 14.41 7.73
CA ASN A 284 -10.57 13.89 6.88
C ASN A 284 -10.82 12.47 6.34
N GLN A 285 -11.88 11.79 6.78
CA GLN A 285 -12.24 10.45 6.29
C GLN A 285 -13.31 10.50 5.18
N LEU A 286 -13.87 11.68 4.88
CA LEU A 286 -14.99 11.82 3.95
C LEU A 286 -14.60 11.48 2.51
N ASP A 287 -13.42 11.91 2.05
CA ASP A 287 -12.96 11.59 0.68
C ASP A 287 -12.75 10.09 0.49
N VAL A 288 -12.05 9.43 1.42
CA VAL A 288 -11.89 7.96 1.41
C VAL A 288 -13.25 7.26 1.41
N CYS A 289 -14.18 7.73 2.23
CA CYS A 289 -15.53 7.19 2.28
C CYS A 289 -16.27 7.32 0.94
N GLU A 290 -16.24 8.51 0.32
CA GLU A 290 -16.87 8.76 -0.97
C GLU A 290 -16.30 7.85 -2.05
N GLN A 291 -14.97 7.72 -2.12
CA GLN A 291 -14.30 6.87 -3.10
C GLN A 291 -14.68 5.38 -2.93
N LEU A 292 -14.68 4.87 -1.70
CA LEU A 292 -15.08 3.48 -1.43
C LEU A 292 -16.54 3.21 -1.83
N CYS A 293 -17.45 4.17 -1.56
CA CYS A 293 -18.86 4.05 -1.94
C CYS A 293 -19.05 4.12 -3.46
N ARG A 294 -18.40 5.09 -4.11
CA ARG A 294 -18.46 5.29 -5.58
C ARG A 294 -18.00 4.06 -6.34
N HIS A 295 -17.00 3.35 -5.82
CA HIS A 295 -16.49 2.11 -6.38
C HIS A 295 -17.21 0.84 -5.89
N ASN A 296 -18.28 0.99 -5.08
CA ASN A 296 -19.06 -0.10 -4.48
C ASN A 296 -18.22 -1.10 -3.67
N ILE A 297 -17.20 -0.63 -2.94
CA ILE A 297 -16.25 -1.45 -2.17
C ILE A 297 -16.71 -1.61 -0.72
N ALA A 298 -17.47 -0.63 -0.22
CA ALA A 298 -18.04 -0.64 1.11
C ALA A 298 -19.46 -0.09 1.10
N LEU A 299 -20.25 -0.45 2.11
CA LEU A 299 -21.50 0.23 2.44
C LEU A 299 -21.21 1.33 3.47
N MET A 300 -21.73 2.52 3.27
CA MET A 300 -21.60 3.59 4.26
C MET A 300 -22.87 3.70 5.11
N LEU A 301 -22.67 3.86 6.42
CA LEU A 301 -23.67 4.36 7.34
C LEU A 301 -23.16 5.63 7.99
N LYS A 302 -24.08 6.56 8.26
CA LYS A 302 -23.78 7.67 9.16
C LYS A 302 -23.85 7.19 10.60
N GLY A 303 -23.15 7.87 11.51
CA GLY A 303 -23.21 7.56 12.93
C GLY A 303 -24.63 7.64 13.50
N GLU A 304 -25.46 8.56 13.01
CA GLU A 304 -26.88 8.70 13.39
C GLU A 304 -27.76 7.52 12.93
N ASP A 305 -27.32 6.76 11.92
CA ASP A 305 -28.06 5.63 11.34
C ASP A 305 -27.56 4.27 11.87
N ILE A 306 -26.85 4.24 13.00
CA ILE A 306 -26.21 3.02 13.55
C ILE A 306 -27.22 1.89 13.86
N ASP A 307 -28.48 2.23 14.13
CA ASP A 307 -29.54 1.25 14.36
C ASP A 307 -29.88 0.42 13.09
N ARG A 308 -29.46 0.89 11.91
CA ARG A 308 -29.62 0.18 10.63
C ARG A 308 -28.46 -0.78 10.32
N LEU A 309 -27.50 -0.92 11.23
CA LEU A 309 -26.36 -1.79 11.05
C LEU A 309 -26.74 -3.26 10.75
N PRO A 310 -27.77 -3.87 11.37
CA PRO A 310 -28.23 -5.21 11.00
C PRO A 310 -28.68 -5.32 9.53
N GLU A 311 -29.38 -4.30 9.01
CA GLU A 311 -29.82 -4.26 7.61
C GLU A 311 -28.61 -4.20 6.67
N ALA A 312 -27.63 -3.35 7.00
CA ALA A 312 -26.41 -3.21 6.22
C ALA A 312 -25.56 -4.50 6.21
N VAL A 313 -25.50 -5.23 7.32
CA VAL A 313 -24.82 -6.55 7.39
C VAL A 313 -25.49 -7.54 6.44
N MET A 314 -26.81 -7.61 6.41
CA MET A 314 -27.55 -8.48 5.49
C MET A 314 -27.34 -8.08 4.03
N GLN A 315 -27.41 -6.79 3.71
CA GLN A 315 -27.15 -6.28 2.36
C GLN A 315 -25.72 -6.61 1.89
N LEU A 316 -24.73 -6.49 2.78
CA LEU A 316 -23.35 -6.84 2.49
C LEU A 316 -23.17 -8.36 2.28
N ALA A 317 -23.92 -9.18 3.03
CA ALA A 317 -23.95 -10.63 2.86
C ALA A 317 -24.48 -11.04 1.48
N ASP A 318 -25.54 -10.37 1.01
CA ASP A 318 -26.22 -10.69 -0.25
C ASP A 318 -25.34 -10.47 -1.50
N ASP A 319 -24.47 -9.44 -1.51
CA ASP A 319 -23.49 -9.18 -2.58
C ASP A 319 -22.03 -9.37 -2.10
N TRP A 320 -21.80 -10.28 -1.14
CA TRP A 320 -20.47 -10.44 -0.54
C TRP A 320 -19.37 -10.66 -1.58
N GLN A 321 -19.63 -11.52 -2.56
CA GLN A 321 -18.67 -11.82 -3.64
C GLN A 321 -18.38 -10.61 -4.53
N GLY A 322 -19.37 -9.76 -4.76
CA GLY A 322 -19.20 -8.53 -5.54
C GLY A 322 -18.29 -7.55 -4.81
N PHE A 323 -18.57 -7.29 -3.52
CA PHE A 323 -17.72 -6.44 -2.68
C PHE A 323 -16.30 -6.98 -2.56
N HIS A 324 -16.16 -8.29 -2.36
CA HIS A 324 -14.87 -8.96 -2.28
C HIS A 324 -14.01 -8.75 -3.53
N LYS A 325 -14.57 -9.02 -4.72
CA LYS A 325 -13.88 -8.84 -6.00
C LYS A 325 -13.48 -7.38 -6.25
N ARG A 326 -14.37 -6.43 -5.93
CA ARG A 326 -14.09 -4.99 -6.11
C ARG A 326 -13.03 -4.48 -5.15
N GLY A 327 -13.02 -4.94 -3.90
CA GLY A 327 -11.97 -4.64 -2.93
C GLY A 327 -10.60 -5.14 -3.38
N ILE A 328 -10.51 -6.42 -3.74
CA ILE A 328 -9.29 -7.06 -4.25
C ILE A 328 -8.70 -6.33 -5.46
N ALA A 329 -9.53 -5.70 -6.30
CA ALA A 329 -9.07 -5.05 -7.53
C ALA A 329 -8.35 -3.72 -7.32
N ILE A 330 -8.51 -3.04 -6.17
CA ILE A 330 -8.01 -1.66 -6.00
C ILE A 330 -6.73 -1.54 -5.17
N CYS A 331 -6.38 -2.56 -4.39
CA CYS A 331 -5.19 -2.55 -3.54
C CYS A 331 -4.59 -3.95 -3.52
N ASP A 332 -3.29 -4.05 -3.80
CA ASP A 332 -2.61 -5.34 -3.94
C ASP A 332 -1.55 -5.59 -2.86
N GLY A 333 -1.38 -4.65 -1.92
CA GLY A 333 -0.39 -4.76 -0.84
C GLY A 333 1.05 -4.51 -1.29
N LEU A 334 1.30 -4.12 -2.54
CA LEU A 334 2.65 -3.91 -3.08
C LEU A 334 3.07 -2.44 -3.15
N GLY A 335 2.25 -1.53 -2.61
CA GLY A 335 2.49 -0.09 -2.68
C GLY A 335 3.81 0.34 -2.04
N GLY A 336 4.13 -0.21 -0.87
CA GLY A 336 5.42 0.04 -0.20
C GLY A 336 6.63 -0.37 -1.04
N TYR A 337 6.56 -1.49 -1.76
CA TYR A 337 7.64 -1.93 -2.64
C TYR A 337 7.79 -1.01 -3.86
N ARG A 338 6.69 -0.49 -4.41
CA ARG A 338 6.72 0.49 -5.50
C ARG A 338 7.35 1.80 -5.05
N VAL A 339 6.96 2.31 -3.88
CA VAL A 339 7.54 3.53 -3.31
C VAL A 339 9.04 3.34 -3.05
N ALA A 340 9.46 2.20 -2.49
CA ALA A 340 10.87 1.88 -2.32
C ALA A 340 11.64 1.79 -3.65
N ALA A 341 11.03 1.22 -4.69
CA ALA A 341 11.64 1.18 -6.03
C ALA A 341 11.90 2.59 -6.59
N GLU A 342 10.98 3.54 -6.40
CA GLU A 342 11.14 4.94 -6.81
C GLU A 342 12.20 5.67 -5.96
N ILE A 343 12.26 5.40 -4.66
CA ILE A 343 13.33 5.90 -3.78
C ILE A 343 14.70 5.44 -4.29
N ASN A 344 14.83 4.18 -4.71
CA ASN A 344 16.08 3.65 -5.26
C ASN A 344 16.46 4.28 -6.62
N GLN A 345 15.48 4.79 -7.38
CA GLN A 345 15.78 5.53 -8.61
C GLN A 345 16.40 6.90 -8.33
N LEU A 346 16.02 7.57 -7.22
CA LEU A 346 16.66 8.83 -6.83
C LEU A 346 18.17 8.63 -6.61
N GLU A 347 18.55 7.54 -5.95
CA GLU A 347 19.94 7.17 -5.73
C GLU A 347 20.65 6.91 -7.07
N ALA A 348 20.05 6.13 -7.97
CA ALA A 348 20.62 5.83 -9.28
C ALA A 348 20.86 7.09 -10.13
N VAL A 349 19.87 8.00 -10.17
CA VAL A 349 19.98 9.29 -10.89
C VAL A 349 21.07 10.16 -10.28
N SER A 350 21.18 10.20 -8.95
CA SER A 350 22.26 10.95 -8.28
C SER A 350 23.67 10.44 -8.63
N GLN A 351 23.78 9.17 -9.00
CA GLN A 351 25.02 8.53 -9.46
C GLN A 351 25.24 8.61 -10.98
N GLY A 352 24.36 9.31 -11.72
CA GLY A 352 24.46 9.49 -13.17
C GLY A 352 24.06 8.27 -14.00
N MET A 353 23.30 7.34 -13.41
CA MET A 353 22.76 6.17 -14.11
C MET A 353 21.38 6.48 -14.74
N ASP A 354 21.05 5.77 -15.81
CA ASP A 354 19.70 5.81 -16.40
C ASP A 354 18.66 5.29 -15.39
N SER A 355 17.54 6.00 -15.27
CA SER A 355 16.41 5.60 -14.42
C SER A 355 15.44 4.71 -15.17
N TYR A 356 14.97 3.67 -14.50
CA TYR A 356 13.97 2.76 -15.04
C TYR A 356 12.89 2.46 -14.01
N HIS A 357 11.64 2.34 -14.46
CA HIS A 357 10.52 2.00 -13.59
C HIS A 357 9.55 1.03 -14.29
N LEU A 358 8.77 0.31 -13.47
CA LEU A 358 7.66 -0.52 -13.93
C LEU A 358 6.36 0.25 -13.74
N ALA A 359 5.77 0.71 -14.85
CA ALA A 359 4.46 1.35 -14.84
C ALA A 359 3.38 0.31 -15.17
N HIS A 360 2.26 0.31 -14.43
CA HIS A 360 1.10 -0.50 -14.81
C HIS A 360 0.61 -0.12 -16.21
N ALA A 361 0.43 -1.12 -17.06
CA ALA A 361 -0.11 -0.95 -18.40
C ALA A 361 -1.54 -0.42 -18.33
N GLN A 362 -1.86 0.52 -19.20
CA GLN A 362 -3.18 1.17 -19.26
C GLN A 362 -3.90 0.78 -20.55
N PRO A 363 -5.25 0.94 -20.63
CA PRO A 363 -6.01 0.64 -21.85
C PRO A 363 -5.43 1.26 -23.13
N GLN A 364 -4.88 2.47 -23.02
CA GLN A 364 -4.23 3.20 -24.13
C GLN A 364 -2.95 2.53 -24.66
N ASP A 365 -2.32 1.63 -23.90
CA ASP A 365 -1.11 0.92 -24.33
C ASP A 365 -1.41 -0.27 -25.25
N ALA A 366 -2.68 -0.64 -25.44
CA ALA A 366 -3.10 -1.80 -26.22
C ALA A 366 -2.48 -1.83 -27.62
N GLN A 367 -2.45 -0.67 -28.31
CA GLN A 367 -1.93 -0.55 -29.66
C GLN A 367 -0.42 -0.75 -29.72
N ARG A 368 0.32 -0.15 -28.78
CA ARG A 368 1.78 -0.31 -28.67
C ARG A 368 2.13 -1.78 -28.41
N ILE A 369 1.44 -2.39 -27.44
CA ILE A 369 1.63 -3.80 -27.07
C ILE A 369 1.32 -4.72 -28.25
N TYR A 370 0.26 -4.45 -29.01
CA TYR A 370 -0.08 -5.21 -30.23
C TYR A 370 1.04 -5.15 -31.26
N GLN A 371 1.55 -3.94 -31.55
CA GLN A 371 2.64 -3.75 -32.51
C GLN A 371 3.89 -4.53 -32.11
N TRP A 372 4.27 -4.50 -30.83
CA TRP A 372 5.41 -5.26 -30.32
C TRP A 372 5.20 -6.77 -30.42
N GLN A 373 4.00 -7.27 -30.11
CA GLN A 373 3.69 -8.70 -30.20
C GLN A 373 3.60 -9.22 -31.64
N CYS A 374 3.16 -8.38 -32.58
CA CYS A 374 3.11 -8.71 -34.01
C CYS A 374 4.49 -8.65 -34.67
N HIS A 375 5.47 -7.98 -34.06
CA HIS A 375 6.78 -7.82 -34.66
C HIS A 375 7.48 -9.18 -34.85
N PRO A 376 7.99 -9.53 -36.05
CA PRO A 376 8.50 -10.87 -36.34
C PRO A 376 9.59 -11.36 -35.38
N LYS A 377 10.51 -10.47 -34.98
CA LYS A 377 11.58 -10.82 -34.01
C LYS A 377 11.06 -11.08 -32.59
N THR A 378 9.94 -10.49 -32.20
CA THR A 378 9.30 -10.79 -30.91
C THR A 378 8.51 -12.10 -31.04
N ARG A 379 7.75 -12.26 -32.13
CA ARG A 379 6.86 -13.41 -32.34
C ARG A 379 7.62 -14.72 -32.56
N GLN A 380 8.84 -14.68 -33.11
CA GLN A 380 9.62 -15.88 -33.42
C GLN A 380 9.83 -16.81 -32.21
N HIS A 381 9.83 -16.28 -30.98
CA HIS A 381 9.98 -17.06 -29.75
C HIS A 381 8.76 -16.96 -28.81
N ALA A 382 7.59 -16.61 -29.35
CA ALA A 382 6.35 -16.61 -28.58
C ALA A 382 5.83 -18.05 -28.41
N LEU A 383 5.33 -18.39 -27.22
CA LEU A 383 4.78 -19.72 -26.94
C LEU A 383 3.57 -20.06 -27.84
N ASN A 384 2.78 -19.05 -28.18
CA ASN A 384 1.82 -19.13 -29.26
C ASN A 384 2.43 -18.40 -30.47
N PRO A 385 2.60 -19.05 -31.64
CA PRO A 385 3.13 -18.39 -32.84
C PRO A 385 2.08 -17.56 -33.60
N ASP A 386 0.78 -17.81 -33.42
CA ASP A 386 -0.29 -17.24 -34.26
C ASP A 386 -0.50 -15.75 -34.03
N ILE A 387 -0.21 -14.89 -35.00
CA ILE A 387 -0.39 -13.44 -34.84
C ILE A 387 -1.89 -13.15 -34.63
N PRO A 388 -2.31 -12.58 -33.48
CA PRO A 388 -3.71 -12.27 -33.25
C PRO A 388 -4.16 -11.14 -34.17
N ASP A 389 -5.43 -11.13 -34.56
CA ASP A 389 -6.03 -9.91 -35.10
C ASP A 389 -6.23 -8.85 -34.00
N TRP A 390 -6.42 -7.59 -34.40
CA TRP A 390 -6.56 -6.48 -33.46
C TRP A 390 -7.70 -6.67 -32.46
N SER A 391 -8.87 -7.14 -32.91
CA SER A 391 -10.06 -7.26 -32.05
C SER A 391 -9.86 -8.34 -30.98
N THR A 392 -9.23 -9.46 -31.36
CA THR A 392 -8.86 -10.54 -30.45
C THR A 392 -7.83 -10.04 -29.43
N HIS A 393 -6.83 -9.28 -29.87
CA HIS A 393 -5.81 -8.70 -29.00
C HIS A 393 -6.39 -7.69 -28.01
N GLU A 394 -7.19 -6.75 -28.48
CA GLU A 394 -7.81 -5.72 -27.65
C GLU A 394 -8.67 -6.35 -26.55
N ALA A 395 -9.52 -7.32 -26.92
CA ALA A 395 -10.32 -8.06 -25.95
C ALA A 395 -9.46 -8.85 -24.94
N TRP A 396 -8.35 -9.45 -25.38
CA TRP A 396 -7.42 -10.14 -24.49
C TRP A 396 -6.74 -9.17 -23.52
N PHE A 397 -6.26 -8.03 -24.01
CA PHE A 397 -5.56 -7.03 -23.22
C PHE A 397 -6.48 -6.43 -22.14
N GLN A 398 -7.71 -6.05 -22.52
CA GLN A 398 -8.71 -5.56 -21.56
C GLN A 398 -9.04 -6.58 -20.47
N ARG A 399 -9.19 -7.86 -20.84
CA ARG A 399 -9.37 -8.93 -19.84
C ARG A 399 -8.19 -9.03 -18.88
N LYS A 400 -6.96 -8.90 -19.38
CA LYS A 400 -5.75 -8.96 -18.56
C LYS A 400 -5.63 -7.79 -17.60
N LEU A 401 -5.99 -6.57 -18.03
CA LEU A 401 -6.00 -5.40 -17.15
C LEU A 401 -7.09 -5.48 -16.05
N ALA A 402 -8.18 -6.21 -16.29
CA ALA A 402 -9.25 -6.40 -15.32
C ALA A 402 -9.01 -7.53 -14.31
N GLN A 403 -7.96 -8.34 -14.49
CA GLN A 403 -7.62 -9.46 -13.61
C GLN A 403 -6.81 -8.95 -12.40
N ALA A 404 -7.36 -9.12 -11.20
CA ALA A 404 -6.69 -8.68 -9.97
C ALA A 404 -5.54 -9.60 -9.50
N ASP A 405 -5.39 -10.75 -10.16
CA ASP A 405 -4.34 -11.76 -10.00
C ASP A 405 -3.38 -11.78 -11.21
N ALA A 406 -3.41 -10.75 -12.04
CA ALA A 406 -2.46 -10.54 -13.12
C ALA A 406 -1.83 -9.17 -12.98
N TYR A 407 -0.52 -9.10 -13.24
CA TYR A 407 0.22 -7.85 -13.25
C TYR A 407 0.76 -7.62 -14.65
N PHE A 408 0.48 -6.48 -15.25
CA PHE A 408 0.98 -6.14 -16.59
C PHE A 408 1.69 -4.80 -16.51
N TYR A 409 3.02 -4.84 -16.63
CA TYR A 409 3.87 -3.66 -16.55
C TYR A 409 4.48 -3.32 -17.91
N LEU A 410 4.65 -2.03 -18.14
CA LEU A 410 5.60 -1.49 -19.09
C LEU A 410 6.93 -1.22 -18.38
N ILE A 411 8.03 -1.60 -19.02
CA ILE A 411 9.38 -1.20 -18.61
C ILE A 411 9.63 0.15 -19.27
N LYS A 412 9.82 1.20 -18.48
CA LYS A 412 9.97 2.58 -18.96
C LYS A 412 11.26 3.21 -18.48
N ASP A 413 11.82 4.09 -19.29
CA ASP A 413 12.79 5.09 -18.85
C ASP A 413 12.09 6.46 -18.69
N SER A 414 12.87 7.54 -18.59
CA SER A 414 12.37 8.91 -18.49
C SER A 414 11.67 9.43 -19.75
N HIS A 415 11.76 8.71 -20.88
CA HIS A 415 11.32 9.19 -22.19
C HIS A 415 10.19 8.33 -22.78
N GLU A 416 10.33 7.01 -22.76
CA GLU A 416 9.41 6.11 -23.46
C GLU A 416 9.26 4.73 -22.80
N ALA A 417 8.33 3.93 -23.34
CA ALA A 417 8.17 2.53 -22.97
C ALA A 417 9.09 1.66 -23.83
N LEU A 418 9.95 0.88 -23.19
CA LEU A 418 11.02 0.12 -23.81
C LEU A 418 10.72 -1.37 -23.91
N GLY A 419 9.70 -1.86 -23.20
CA GLY A 419 9.30 -3.25 -23.20
C GLY A 419 8.11 -3.48 -22.27
N ALA A 420 7.75 -4.74 -22.09
CA ALA A 420 6.68 -5.12 -21.20
C ALA A 420 7.01 -6.42 -20.46
N VAL A 421 6.51 -6.50 -19.23
CA VAL A 421 6.58 -7.70 -18.42
C VAL A 421 5.23 -7.97 -17.78
N ARG A 422 4.77 -9.22 -17.85
CA ARG A 422 3.49 -9.65 -17.32
C ARG A 422 3.71 -10.83 -16.38
N LEU A 423 3.00 -10.82 -15.25
CA LEU A 423 2.87 -11.95 -14.32
C LEU A 423 1.42 -12.45 -14.36
N ASP A 424 1.24 -13.74 -14.62
CA ASP A 424 -0.06 -14.42 -14.56
C ASP A 424 -0.07 -15.40 -13.39
N ARG A 425 -0.99 -15.28 -12.43
CA ARG A 425 -1.11 -16.24 -11.32
C ARG A 425 -1.46 -17.63 -11.85
N LEU A 426 -0.71 -18.64 -11.41
CA LEU A 426 -0.97 -20.05 -11.70
C LEU A 426 -1.77 -20.69 -10.56
N HIS A 427 -1.32 -20.46 -9.34
CA HIS A 427 -1.92 -20.89 -8.07
C HIS A 427 -1.30 -20.04 -6.94
N PRO A 428 -1.74 -20.15 -5.67
CA PRO A 428 -1.22 -19.30 -4.60
C PRO A 428 0.31 -19.24 -4.58
N PHE A 429 0.87 -18.04 -4.54
CA PHE A 429 2.31 -17.71 -4.55
C PHE A 429 3.11 -18.03 -5.81
N HIS A 430 2.51 -18.57 -6.87
CA HIS A 430 3.23 -18.97 -8.08
C HIS A 430 2.67 -18.26 -9.32
N TYR A 431 3.55 -17.53 -9.99
CA TYR A 431 3.21 -16.71 -11.16
C TYR A 431 4.07 -17.08 -12.36
N LEU A 432 3.49 -17.04 -13.56
CA LEU A 432 4.22 -17.20 -14.82
C LEU A 432 4.61 -15.82 -15.35
N VAL A 433 5.91 -15.60 -15.63
CA VAL A 433 6.38 -14.38 -16.27
C VAL A 433 6.40 -14.50 -17.80
N SER A 434 5.93 -13.44 -18.44
CA SER A 434 6.10 -13.19 -19.87
C SER A 434 6.79 -11.84 -20.04
N ILE A 435 7.94 -11.81 -20.71
CA ILE A 435 8.73 -10.59 -20.92
C ILE A 435 9.14 -10.44 -22.38
N TYR A 436 9.05 -9.22 -22.89
CA TYR A 436 9.57 -8.85 -24.21
C TYR A 436 9.96 -7.38 -24.25
N VAL A 437 10.84 -7.03 -25.19
CA VAL A 437 11.43 -5.71 -25.34
C VAL A 437 10.98 -5.13 -26.69
N SER A 438 10.83 -3.81 -26.75
CA SER A 438 10.60 -3.08 -27.99
C SER A 438 11.68 -3.43 -29.02
N PRO A 439 11.34 -3.66 -30.30
CA PRO A 439 12.30 -4.07 -31.34
C PRO A 439 13.54 -3.19 -31.46
N ASP A 440 13.42 -1.88 -31.20
CA ASP A 440 14.49 -0.88 -31.29
C ASP A 440 15.42 -0.87 -30.06
N HIS A 441 15.10 -1.70 -29.06
CA HIS A 441 15.76 -1.71 -27.75
C HIS A 441 16.35 -3.08 -27.37
N TYR A 442 16.42 -4.02 -28.31
CA TYR A 442 17.07 -5.30 -28.07
C TYR A 442 18.54 -5.16 -27.69
N ARG A 443 18.99 -6.06 -26.80
CA ARG A 443 20.38 -6.15 -26.30
C ARG A 443 20.90 -4.91 -25.57
N LYS A 444 20.01 -4.00 -25.15
CA LYS A 444 20.34 -2.82 -24.31
C LYS A 444 20.11 -3.05 -22.81
N GLY A 445 19.97 -4.29 -22.36
CA GLY A 445 19.76 -4.61 -20.94
C GLY A 445 18.33 -4.44 -20.41
N VAL A 446 17.40 -3.84 -21.17
CA VAL A 446 16.01 -3.54 -20.76
C VAL A 446 15.30 -4.72 -20.08
N ALA A 447 15.36 -5.92 -20.66
CA ALA A 447 14.71 -7.10 -20.07
C ALA A 447 15.33 -7.48 -18.71
N SER A 448 16.66 -7.37 -18.58
CA SER A 448 17.36 -7.64 -17.33
C SER A 448 16.94 -6.63 -16.26
N THR A 449 16.86 -5.35 -16.60
CA THR A 449 16.37 -4.30 -15.71
C THR A 449 14.92 -4.56 -15.30
N GLY A 450 14.06 -4.95 -16.24
CA GLY A 450 12.67 -5.32 -15.96
C GLY A 450 12.54 -6.47 -14.96
N LEU A 451 13.37 -7.52 -15.07
CA LEU A 451 13.40 -8.61 -14.10
C LEU A 451 13.93 -8.16 -12.74
N SER A 452 14.95 -7.30 -12.68
CA SER A 452 15.45 -6.74 -11.41
C SER A 452 14.43 -5.84 -10.72
N LEU A 453 13.66 -5.04 -11.46
CA LEU A 453 12.57 -4.25 -10.90
C LEU A 453 11.40 -5.13 -10.43
N LEU A 454 11.13 -6.24 -11.12
CA LEU A 454 10.17 -7.23 -10.64
C LEU A 454 10.62 -7.86 -9.32
N ASP A 455 11.91 -8.12 -9.13
CA ASP A 455 12.45 -8.64 -7.89
C ASP A 455 12.26 -7.67 -6.72
N LEU A 456 12.34 -6.36 -6.97
CA LEU A 456 12.05 -5.33 -5.97
C LEU A 456 10.56 -5.24 -5.61
N ILE A 457 9.65 -5.38 -6.59
CA ILE A 457 8.20 -5.21 -6.39
C ILE A 457 7.51 -6.49 -5.93
N HIS A 458 7.98 -7.65 -6.39
CA HIS A 458 7.39 -8.97 -6.16
C HIS A 458 8.39 -9.93 -5.48
N PRO A 459 8.98 -9.59 -4.31
CA PRO A 459 10.00 -10.44 -3.68
C PRO A 459 9.40 -11.70 -3.03
N HIS A 460 8.11 -11.70 -2.71
CA HIS A 460 7.45 -12.72 -1.89
C HIS A 460 6.88 -13.93 -2.67
N ILE A 461 6.91 -13.90 -3.99
CA ILE A 461 6.34 -14.96 -4.85
C ILE A 461 7.41 -15.77 -5.59
N HIS A 462 7.02 -16.98 -6.00
CA HIS A 462 7.72 -17.74 -7.02
C HIS A 462 7.37 -17.21 -8.42
N ILE A 463 8.39 -16.93 -9.22
CA ILE A 463 8.21 -16.53 -10.62
C ILE A 463 8.77 -17.62 -11.53
N HIS A 464 7.88 -18.23 -12.30
CA HIS A 464 8.20 -19.25 -13.29
C HIS A 464 8.37 -18.63 -14.67
N ALA A 465 9.26 -19.17 -15.48
CA ALA A 465 9.40 -18.81 -16.89
C ALA A 465 9.47 -20.07 -17.78
N THR A 466 8.85 -19.99 -18.95
CA THR A 466 8.95 -20.99 -20.01
C THR A 466 9.67 -20.38 -21.21
N VAL A 467 10.76 -21.01 -21.64
CA VAL A 467 11.65 -20.54 -22.70
C VAL A 467 11.83 -21.66 -23.71
N LEU A 468 11.45 -21.40 -24.97
CA LEU A 468 11.65 -22.36 -26.07
C LEU A 468 13.14 -22.70 -26.23
N LEU A 469 13.45 -23.98 -26.48
CA LEU A 469 14.82 -24.51 -26.60
C LEU A 469 15.77 -23.69 -27.49
N ASP A 470 15.26 -23.11 -28.57
CA ASP A 470 16.03 -22.37 -29.57
C ASP A 470 16.25 -20.89 -29.19
N ASN A 471 15.57 -20.38 -28.15
CA ASN A 471 15.68 -19.01 -27.68
C ASN A 471 16.87 -18.85 -26.71
N LEU A 472 18.08 -18.96 -27.25
CA LEU A 472 19.33 -18.83 -26.51
C LEU A 472 19.46 -17.49 -25.76
N ALA A 473 18.88 -16.41 -26.29
CA ALA A 473 18.92 -15.09 -25.66
C ALA A 473 18.11 -15.05 -24.36
N SER A 474 16.90 -15.63 -24.34
CA SER A 474 16.10 -15.72 -23.12
C SER A 474 16.69 -16.72 -22.11
N HIS A 475 17.27 -17.83 -22.57
CA HIS A 475 18.01 -18.73 -21.67
C HIS A 475 19.14 -18.00 -20.93
N ALA A 476 19.93 -17.18 -21.66
CA ALA A 476 20.98 -16.36 -21.06
C ALA A 476 20.41 -15.29 -20.12
N LEU A 477 19.29 -14.66 -20.48
CA LEU A 477 18.61 -13.65 -19.65
C LEU A 477 18.21 -14.23 -18.28
N PHE A 478 17.44 -15.32 -18.26
CA PHE A 478 16.94 -15.89 -16.99
C PHE A 478 18.07 -16.46 -16.13
N THR A 479 19.07 -17.08 -16.75
CA THR A 479 20.26 -17.55 -16.02
C THR A 479 21.02 -16.38 -15.38
N LYS A 480 21.22 -15.28 -16.12
CA LYS A 480 21.89 -14.07 -15.59
C LYS A 480 21.07 -13.38 -14.50
N ALA A 481 19.74 -13.42 -14.63
CA ALA A 481 18.81 -12.87 -13.65
C ALA A 481 18.67 -13.76 -12.38
N GLY A 482 19.44 -14.85 -12.27
CA GLY A 482 19.46 -15.69 -11.07
C GLY A 482 18.29 -16.66 -10.95
N TYR A 483 17.61 -16.98 -12.05
CA TYR A 483 16.57 -18.01 -12.04
C TYR A 483 17.20 -19.40 -12.08
N ASP A 484 16.70 -20.30 -11.23
CA ASP A 484 17.09 -21.70 -11.21
C ASP A 484 16.49 -22.43 -12.42
N LYS A 485 17.34 -23.15 -13.16
CA LYS A 485 16.90 -23.97 -14.30
C LYS A 485 16.33 -25.29 -13.79
N ILE A 486 15.05 -25.55 -14.05
CA ILE A 486 14.35 -26.77 -13.64
C ILE A 486 14.52 -27.88 -14.67
N ASP A 487 14.34 -27.55 -15.95
CA ASP A 487 14.58 -28.46 -17.07
C ASP A 487 15.09 -27.68 -18.30
N SER A 488 15.05 -28.29 -19.49
CA SER A 488 15.56 -27.66 -20.69
C SER A 488 14.86 -26.35 -21.08
N GLU A 489 13.59 -26.17 -20.72
CA GLU A 489 12.74 -25.03 -21.11
C GLU A 489 12.19 -24.23 -19.92
N HIS A 490 12.22 -24.78 -18.69
CA HIS A 490 11.61 -24.15 -17.52
C HIS A 490 12.62 -23.60 -16.51
N TYR A 491 12.27 -22.45 -15.95
CA TYR A 491 13.04 -21.73 -14.93
C TYR A 491 12.13 -21.27 -13.79
N VAL A 492 12.69 -21.14 -12.58
CA VAL A 492 12.00 -20.56 -11.43
C VAL A 492 12.90 -19.60 -10.66
N ARG A 493 12.34 -18.47 -10.23
CA ARG A 493 12.91 -17.62 -9.20
C ARG A 493 12.11 -17.84 -7.91
N PRO A 494 12.71 -18.41 -6.84
CA PRO A 494 12.03 -18.53 -5.56
C PRO A 494 11.87 -17.16 -4.88
N PRO A 495 11.03 -17.03 -3.83
CA PRO A 495 10.94 -15.83 -3.02
C PRO A 495 12.32 -15.39 -2.54
N ILE A 496 12.56 -14.07 -2.53
CA ILE A 496 13.85 -13.47 -2.17
C ILE A 496 13.95 -13.38 -0.65
N ASN A 497 15.10 -13.79 -0.09
CA ASN A 497 15.35 -13.85 1.36
C ASN A 497 15.00 -12.52 2.07
N GLY A 498 14.27 -12.61 3.18
CA GLY A 498 13.75 -11.45 3.93
C GLY A 498 12.27 -11.14 3.68
N ALA A 499 11.65 -11.70 2.63
CA ALA A 499 10.23 -11.55 2.33
C ALA A 499 9.31 -12.66 2.90
N GLN A 500 9.88 -13.64 3.62
CA GLN A 500 9.18 -14.79 4.22
C GLN A 500 8.92 -14.68 5.73
N LEU A 501 9.01 -13.48 6.31
CA LEU A 501 8.76 -13.28 7.74
C LEU A 501 7.39 -12.67 8.02
#